data_AF-A0A7W4K6C1-F1
#
_entry.id   AF-A0A7W4K6C1-F1
#
_cell.length_a   1.000
_cell.length_b   1.000
_cell.length_c   1.000
_cell.angle_alpha   90.00
_cell.angle_beta   90.00
_cell.angle_gamma   90.00
#
_symmetry.space_group_name_H-M   'P 1'
#
loop_
_entity.id
_entity.type
_entity.pdbx_description
1 polymer ?
#
loop_
_entity_poly.entity_id
_entity_poly.type
_entity_poly.pdbx_seq_one_letter_code
_entity_poly.pdbx_strand_id
1 'polypeptide(L)' 'MTDKTESNDAESSAGAHRTRRVLHDVRGLLSPAVLMADKLTTHPDPQVRDAAECILNAVEQAVGRLKDLVPQPEPG' A
#
# COMPACT_ATOMS: atom_id res chain seq x y z
N MET A 1 20.17 34.59 8.62
CA MET A 1 20.62 33.20 8.83
C MET A 1 19.39 32.37 9.18
N THR A 2 18.42 32.27 8.25
CA THR A 2 17.08 31.67 8.47
C THR A 2 16.44 31.29 7.12
N ASP A 3 17.20 30.66 6.22
CA ASP A 3 16.69 30.27 4.89
C ASP A 3 16.71 28.73 4.68
N LYS A 4 17.45 28.01 5.54
CA LYS A 4 17.72 26.58 5.33
C LYS A 4 16.63 25.65 5.89
N THR A 5 15.75 26.14 6.78
CA THR A 5 14.73 25.31 7.44
C THR A 5 13.47 25.14 6.58
N GLU A 6 12.98 26.22 5.95
CA GLU A 6 11.76 26.16 5.12
C GLU A 6 11.94 25.31 3.85
N SER A 7 13.15 25.30 3.27
CA SER A 7 13.42 24.51 2.06
C SER A 7 13.44 23.00 2.32
N ASN A 8 13.78 22.56 3.53
CA ASN A 8 13.87 21.14 3.88
C ASN A 8 12.47 20.54 4.16
N ASP A 9 11.58 21.31 4.76
CA ASP A 9 10.21 20.88 5.07
C ASP A 9 9.34 20.78 3.80
N ALA A 10 9.55 21.68 2.83
CA ALA A 10 8.84 21.66 1.55
C ALA A 10 9.22 20.44 0.69
N GLU A 11 10.50 20.09 0.61
CA GLU A 11 10.97 18.90 -0.12
C GLU A 11 10.51 17.59 0.55
N SER A 12 10.55 17.54 1.88
CA SER A 12 10.06 16.40 2.67
C SER A 12 8.55 16.18 2.48
N SER A 13 7.75 17.25 2.55
CA SER A 13 6.30 17.21 2.31
C SER A 13 5.95 16.80 0.87
N ALA A 14 6.66 17.34 -0.13
CA ALA A 14 6.50 16.94 -1.53
C ALA A 14 6.88 15.47 -1.77
N GLY A 15 7.93 14.97 -1.11
CA GLY A 15 8.32 13.57 -1.11
C GLY A 15 7.22 12.66 -0.54
N ALA A 16 6.71 12.99 0.66
CA ALA A 16 5.62 12.25 1.29
C ALA A 16 4.33 12.25 0.44
N HIS A 17 4.02 13.37 -0.23
CA HIS A 17 2.88 13.46 -1.14
C HIS A 17 3.02 12.52 -2.35
N ARG A 18 4.22 12.46 -2.96
CA ARG A 18 4.50 11.53 -4.07
C ARG A 18 4.37 10.07 -3.63
N THR A 19 4.95 9.69 -2.49
CA THR A 19 4.86 8.32 -1.98
C THR A 19 3.41 7.91 -1.69
N ARG A 20 2.61 8.81 -1.11
CA ARG A 20 1.17 8.56 -0.85
C ARG A 20 0.38 8.35 -2.14
N ARG A 21 0.68 9.11 -3.21
CA ARG A 21 0.06 8.95 -4.52
C ARG A 21 0.40 7.59 -5.12
N VAL A 22 1.68 7.22 -5.13
CA VAL A 22 2.12 5.91 -5.64
C VAL A 22 1.45 4.77 -4.87
N LEU A 23 1.37 4.86 -3.55
CA LEU A 23 0.69 3.87 -2.72
C LEU A 23 -0.80 3.74 -3.07
N HIS A 24 -1.49 4.86 -3.30
CA HIS A 24 -2.88 4.88 -3.74
C HIS A 24 -3.05 4.19 -5.10
N ASP A 25 -2.19 4.52 -6.06
CA ASP A 25 -2.24 3.94 -7.41
C ASP A 25 -1.96 2.44 -7.39
N VAL A 26 -0.95 1.99 -6.63
CA VAL A 26 -0.65 0.56 -6.47
C VAL A 26 -1.82 -0.18 -5.83
N ARG A 27 -2.49 0.39 -4.83
CA ARG A 27 -3.72 -0.20 -4.28
C ARG A 27 -4.81 -0.32 -5.34
N GLY A 28 -5.01 0.72 -6.15
CA GLY A 28 -5.94 0.69 -7.27
C GLY A 28 -5.64 -0.44 -8.26
N LEU A 29 -4.36 -0.64 -8.60
CA LEU A 29 -3.90 -1.70 -9.49
C LEU A 29 -4.08 -3.11 -8.92
N LEU A 30 -3.98 -3.27 -7.60
CA LEU A 30 -4.15 -4.55 -6.92
C LEU A 30 -5.62 -4.92 -6.65
N SER A 31 -6.54 -3.95 -6.68
CA SER A 31 -7.98 -4.18 -6.44
C SER A 31 -8.59 -5.31 -7.27
N PRO A 32 -8.33 -5.46 -8.59
CA PRO A 32 -8.87 -6.58 -9.36
C PRO A 32 -8.39 -7.95 -8.89
N ALA A 33 -7.12 -8.04 -8.45
CA ALA A 33 -6.55 -9.28 -7.93
C ALA A 33 -7.20 -9.65 -6.59
N VAL A 34 -7.42 -8.67 -5.70
CA VAL A 34 -8.14 -8.86 -4.44
C VAL A 34 -9.57 -9.34 -4.70
N LEU A 35 -10.30 -8.67 -5.59
CA LEU A 35 -11.68 -9.04 -5.93
C LEU A 35 -11.80 -10.43 -6.53
N MET A 36 -10.83 -10.84 -7.36
CA MET A 36 -10.85 -12.19 -7.92
C MET A 36 -10.46 -13.25 -6.89
N ALA A 37 -9.46 -12.98 -6.06
CA ALA A 37 -9.11 -13.88 -4.96
C ALA A 37 -10.29 -14.05 -3.99
N ASP A 38 -10.96 -12.96 -3.62
CA ASP A 38 -12.16 -13.01 -2.77
C ASP A 38 -13.24 -13.93 -3.34
N LYS A 39 -13.55 -13.84 -4.64
CA LYS A 39 -14.48 -14.78 -5.29
C LYS A 39 -14.04 -16.24 -5.17
N LEU A 40 -12.74 -16.51 -5.33
CA LEU A 40 -12.18 -17.86 -5.27
C LEU A 40 -12.22 -18.46 -3.86
N THR A 41 -12.36 -17.66 -2.79
CA THR A 41 -12.51 -18.17 -1.42
C THR A 41 -13.78 -19.02 -1.23
N THR A 42 -14.78 -18.86 -2.11
CA THR A 42 -16.04 -19.62 -2.07
C THR A 42 -16.05 -20.81 -3.01
N HIS A 43 -14.94 -21.10 -3.70
CA HIS A 43 -14.85 -22.18 -4.67
C HIS A 43 -15.02 -23.56 -3.99
N PRO A 44 -15.69 -24.55 -4.62
CA PRO A 44 -15.90 -25.87 -4.02
C PRO A 44 -14.60 -26.64 -3.77
N ASP A 45 -13.61 -26.47 -4.64
CA ASP A 45 -12.29 -27.09 -4.51
C ASP A 45 -11.47 -26.44 -3.37
N PRO A 46 -11.04 -27.20 -2.34
CA PRO A 46 -10.19 -26.68 -1.27
C PRO A 46 -8.86 -26.10 -1.74
N GLN A 47 -8.22 -26.69 -2.76
CA GLN A 47 -6.92 -26.19 -3.23
C GLN A 47 -7.04 -24.80 -3.86
N VAL A 48 -8.19 -24.52 -4.49
CA VAL A 48 -8.49 -23.20 -5.06
C VAL A 48 -8.72 -22.17 -3.97
N ARG A 49 -9.39 -22.56 -2.87
CA ARG A 49 -9.56 -21.67 -1.71
C ARG A 49 -8.22 -21.36 -1.04
N ASP A 50 -7.36 -22.36 -0.83
CA ASP A 50 -6.04 -22.17 -0.25
C ASP A 50 -5.17 -21.22 -1.10
N ALA A 51 -5.24 -21.37 -2.44
CA ALA A 51 -4.58 -20.46 -3.37
C ALA A 51 -5.14 -19.03 -3.28
N ALA A 52 -6.46 -18.88 -3.12
CA ALA A 52 -7.10 -17.57 -2.95
C ALA A 52 -6.64 -16.86 -1.68
N GLU A 53 -6.62 -17.57 -0.54
CA GLU A 53 -6.10 -17.05 0.72
C GLU A 53 -4.62 -16.67 0.61
N CYS A 54 -3.81 -17.47 -0.08
CA CYS A 54 -2.41 -17.16 -0.33
C CYS A 54 -2.25 -15.83 -1.10
N ILE A 55 -3.05 -15.61 -2.14
CA ILE A 55 -3.03 -14.37 -2.92
C ILE A 55 -3.44 -13.17 -2.06
N LEU A 56 -4.53 -13.28 -1.29
CA LEU A 56 -4.99 -12.21 -0.40
C LEU A 56 -3.92 -11.83 0.63
N ASN A 57 -3.33 -12.83 1.28
CA ASN A 57 -2.26 -12.64 2.26
C ASN A 57 -1.02 -11.98 1.66
N ALA A 58 -0.63 -12.37 0.44
CA ALA A 58 0.52 -11.77 -0.25
C ALA A 58 0.26 -10.30 -0.61
N VAL A 59 -0.94 -9.99 -1.10
CA VAL A 59 -1.33 -8.61 -1.44
C VAL A 59 -1.40 -7.75 -0.17
N GLU A 60 -1.98 -8.24 0.91
CA GLU A 60 -2.06 -7.50 2.17
C GLU A 60 -0.65 -7.20 2.72
N GLN A 61 0.25 -8.19 2.72
CA GLN A 61 1.64 -8.00 3.12
C GLN A 61 2.35 -6.96 2.25
N ALA A 62 2.18 -7.03 0.92
CA ALA A 62 2.78 -6.07 0.00
C ALA A 62 2.28 -4.64 0.28
N VAL A 63 0.96 -4.45 0.43
CA VAL A 63 0.37 -3.14 0.75
C VAL A 63 0.82 -2.65 2.13
N GLY A 64 0.97 -3.56 3.10
CA GLY A 64 1.54 -3.26 4.42
C GLY A 64 2.95 -2.69 4.31
N ARG A 65 3.86 -3.39 3.63
CA ARG A 65 5.23 -2.92 3.42
C ARG A 65 5.31 -1.59 2.68
N LEU A 66 4.40 -1.35 1.73
CA LEU A 66 4.34 -0.07 1.01
C LEU A 66 3.85 1.08 1.90
N LYS A 67 2.98 0.81 2.88
CA LYS A 67 2.58 1.83 3.89
C LYS A 67 3.76 2.26 4.74
N ASP A 68 4.64 1.33 5.10
CA ASP A 68 5.83 1.59 5.92
C ASP A 68 6.83 2.54 5.22
N LEU A 69 6.72 2.70 3.89
CA LEU A 69 7.54 3.64 3.12
C LEU A 69 7.03 5.08 3.16
N VAL A 70 5.79 5.32 3.60
CA VAL A 70 5.26 6.67 3.78
C VAL A 70 5.75 7.18 5.14
N PRO A 71 6.44 8.34 5.19
CA PRO A 71 6.79 8.96 6.46
C PRO A 71 5.52 9.17 7.30
N GLN A 72 5.48 8.55 8.47
CA GLN A 72 4.41 8.79 9.44
C GLN A 72 4.56 10.23 9.93
N PRO A 73 3.49 11.04 9.98
CA PRO A 73 3.55 12.30 10.70
C PRO A 73 3.89 11.98 12.16
N GLU A 74 4.97 12.58 12.67
CA GLU A 74 5.37 12.47 14.08
C GLU A 74 4.15 12.80 14.97
N PRO A 75 3.82 11.96 15.98
CA PRO A 75 2.79 12.32 16.93
C PRO A 75 3.23 13.56 17.70
N GLY A 76 2.44 14.64 17.57
CA GLY A 76 2.62 15.88 18.33
C GLY A 76 2.25 15.74 19.81
#